data_AF-A0A3M1J010-F1
#
_entry.id   AF-A0A3M1J010-F1
#
_cell.length_a   1.000
_cell.length_b   1.000
_cell.length_c   1.000
_cell.angle_alpha   90.00
_cell.angle_beta   90.00
_cell.angle_gamma   90.00
#
_symmetry.space_group_name_H-M   'P 1'
#
loop_
_entity.id
_entity.type
_entity.pdbx_description
1 polymer ?
#
loop_
_entity_poly.entity_id
_entity_poly.type
_entity_poly.pdbx_seq_one_letter_code
_entity_poly.pdbx_strand_id
1 'polypeptide(L)'
;MCWRTPFRRKDALPDMQKLRILHLSDDRPGHYHLSEGVMAALGRLRETSVERVQVRRRRVLPARLLRAMSAGPDAARHAVLRVGYGISPAALPAADLVISAGGET
;
A
#
# COMPACT_ATOMS: atom_id res chain seq x y z
N MET A 1 -30.24 -7.38 12.41
CA MET A 1 -28.89 -7.91 12.71
C MET A 1 -27.87 -6.82 12.41
N CYS A 2 -27.40 -6.13 13.45
CA CYS A 2 -26.51 -4.97 13.36
C CYS A 2 -25.13 -5.39 13.89
N TRP A 3 -24.16 -5.56 12.99
CA TRP A 3 -22.78 -5.88 13.36
C TRP A 3 -22.08 -4.58 13.79
N ARG A 4 -22.18 -4.24 15.07
CA ARG A 4 -21.28 -3.28 15.74
C ARG A 4 -20.11 -4.07 16.35
N THR A 5 -19.02 -4.19 15.61
CA THR A 5 -17.74 -4.62 16.20
C THR A 5 -17.19 -3.47 17.05
N PRO A 6 -16.92 -3.66 18.34
CA PRO A 6 -16.30 -2.63 19.17
C PRO A 6 -14.85 -2.45 18.71
N PHE A 7 -14.53 -1.24 18.23
CA PHE A 7 -13.17 -0.81 17.98
C PHE A 7 -12.43 -0.75 19.33
N ARG A 8 -11.79 -1.85 19.69
CA ARG A 8 -11.07 -2.02 20.96
C ARG A 8 -9.89 -1.05 20.97
N ARG A 9 -9.99 0.05 21.73
CA ARG A 9 -8.81 0.84 22.14
C ARG A 9 -7.88 -0.12 22.90
N LYS A 10 -6.71 -0.37 22.34
CA LYS A 10 -5.62 -1.03 23.04
C LYS A 10 -4.76 0.08 23.63
N ASP A 11 -5.01 0.40 24.88
CA ASP A 11 -4.15 1.25 25.68
C ASP A 11 -2.83 0.49 25.91
N ALA A 12 -1.80 0.90 25.19
CA ALA A 12 -0.39 0.74 25.50
C ALA A 12 0.35 1.71 24.58
N LEU A 13 1.07 2.68 25.16
CA LEU A 13 2.02 3.53 24.45
C LEU A 13 3.38 2.79 24.42
N PRO A 14 3.73 2.01 23.39
CA PRO A 14 5.12 1.82 23.07
C PRO A 14 5.57 3.12 22.38
N ASP A 15 6.67 3.68 22.88
CA ASP A 15 7.65 4.51 22.17
C ASP A 15 7.16 5.15 20.86
N MET A 16 7.09 6.49 20.79
CA MET A 16 6.55 7.29 19.68
C MET A 16 7.23 7.03 18.32
N GLN A 17 7.16 5.80 17.81
CA GLN A 17 7.66 5.42 16.53
C GLN A 17 6.68 6.00 15.52
N LYS A 18 7.20 7.00 14.80
CA LYS A 18 6.59 7.61 13.64
C LYS A 18 6.01 6.52 12.74
N LEU A 19 4.70 6.57 12.46
CA LEU A 19 4.06 5.57 11.61
C LEU A 19 4.56 5.75 10.18
N ARG A 20 5.25 4.75 9.62
CA ARG A 20 5.76 4.80 8.25
C ARG A 20 4.68 4.33 7.30
N ILE A 21 4.17 5.25 6.51
CA ILE A 21 3.13 5.04 5.51
C ILE A 21 3.82 4.99 4.14
N LEU A 22 3.69 3.85 3.46
CA LEU A 22 4.06 3.72 2.06
C LEU A 22 2.84 3.98 1.20
N HIS A 23 2.88 5.05 0.42
CA HIS A 23 1.83 5.42 -0.51
C HIS A 23 2.18 5.00 -1.93
N LEU A 24 1.47 4.01 -2.45
CA LEU A 24 1.61 3.51 -3.82
C LEU A 24 0.66 4.28 -4.74
N SER A 25 1.16 4.87 -5.82
CA SER A 25 0.31 5.61 -6.77
C SER A 25 0.66 5.32 -8.24
N ASP A 26 -0.35 5.18 -9.10
CA ASP A 26 -0.22 4.80 -10.51
C ASP A 26 -0.33 5.97 -11.52
N ASP A 27 -0.23 7.21 -11.03
CA ASP A 27 -0.30 8.46 -11.83
C ASP A 27 -1.67 8.71 -12.52
N ARG A 28 -2.67 7.85 -12.26
CA ARG A 28 -4.03 8.03 -12.81
C ARG A 28 -4.93 8.80 -11.81
N PRO A 29 -5.74 9.77 -12.29
CA PRO A 29 -6.45 10.72 -11.42
C PRO A 29 -7.67 10.17 -10.66
N GLY A 30 -7.78 8.86 -10.42
CA GLY A 30 -9.02 8.25 -9.89
C GLY A 30 -9.20 8.30 -8.37
N HIS A 31 -8.15 8.02 -7.59
CA HIS A 31 -8.29 7.73 -6.14
C HIS A 31 -7.32 8.51 -5.24
N TYR A 32 -6.61 9.49 -5.80
CA TYR A 32 -5.60 10.30 -5.12
C TYR A 32 -6.17 11.01 -3.87
N HIS A 33 -7.36 11.62 -3.99
CA HIS A 33 -7.94 12.43 -2.92
C HIS A 33 -8.38 11.62 -1.69
N LEU A 34 -8.82 10.38 -1.87
CA LEU A 34 -9.25 9.53 -0.76
C LEU A 34 -8.04 9.09 0.08
N SER A 35 -6.95 8.68 -0.59
CA SER A 35 -5.70 8.31 0.07
C SER A 35 -5.04 9.50 0.77
N GLU A 36 -5.07 10.70 0.18
CA GLU A 36 -4.66 11.94 0.87
C GLU A 36 -5.50 12.20 2.12
N GLY A 37 -6.82 12.03 2.06
CA GLY A 37 -7.70 12.18 3.22
C GLY A 37 -7.37 11.21 4.36
N VAL A 38 -7.06 9.95 4.03
CA VAL A 38 -6.64 8.94 5.01
C VAL A 38 -5.28 9.30 5.63
N MET A 39 -4.30 9.70 4.82
CA MET A 39 -2.99 10.12 5.31
C MET A 39 -3.08 11.36 6.21
N ALA A 40 -3.89 12.35 5.83
CA ALA A 40 -4.13 13.55 6.62
C ALA A 40 -4.83 13.24 7.95
N ALA A 41 -5.81 12.32 7.95
CA ALA A 41 -6.46 11.88 9.19
C ALA A 41 -5.48 11.14 10.12
N LEU A 42 -4.62 10.28 9.57
CA LEU A 42 -3.60 9.57 10.34
C LEU A 42 -2.56 10.53 10.93
N GLY A 43 -2.12 11.54 10.18
CA GLY A 43 -1.21 12.59 10.65
C GLY A 43 -1.78 13.44 11.80
N ARG A 44 -3.11 13.54 11.92
CA ARG A 44 -3.77 14.20 13.05
C ARG A 44 -3.80 13.34 14.32
N LEU A 45 -3.76 12.02 14.18
CA LEU A 45 -3.85 11.08 15.31
C LEU A 45 -2.48 10.74 15.90
N ARG A 46 -1.42 10.77 15.08
CA ARG A 46 -0.05 10.47 15.50
C ARG A 46 0.96 11.03 14.51
N GLU A 47 2.23 11.08 14.91
CA GLU A 47 3.33 11.41 14.01
C GLU A 47 3.45 10.35 12.89
N THR A 48 3.44 10.79 11.63
CA THR A 48 3.49 9.92 10.45
C THR A 48 4.64 10.33 9.52
N SER A 49 5.28 9.34 8.88
CA SER A 49 6.24 9.54 7.78
C SER A 49 5.62 8.96 6.53
N VAL A 50 5.35 9.79 5.54
CA VAL A 50 4.77 9.32 4.28
C VAL A 50 5.88 9.24 3.25
N GLU A 51 6.11 8.05 2.70
CA GLU A 51 6.98 7.84 1.55
C GLU A 51 6.13 7.43 0.36
N ARG A 52 6.29 8.15 -0.75
CA ARG A 52 5.48 7.96 -1.95
C ARG A 52 6.27 7.19 -2.99
N VAL A 53 5.80 6.01 -3.33
CA VAL A 53 6.36 5.21 -4.42
C VAL A 53 5.41 5.25 -5.59
N GLN A 54 5.89 5.80 -6.70
CA GLN A 54 5.19 5.74 -7.95
C GLN A 54 5.33 4.34 -8.54
N VAL A 55 4.19 3.71 -8.79
CA VAL A 55 4.12 2.35 -9.30
C VAL A 55 3.59 2.43 -10.72
N ARG A 56 4.45 2.15 -11.71
CA ARG A 56 4.02 2.02 -13.10
C ARG A 56 4.01 0.55 -13.50
N ARG A 57 2.83 0.03 -13.81
CA ARG A 57 2.71 -1.32 -14.37
C ARG A 57 3.39 -1.35 -15.74
N ARG A 58 4.30 -2.32 -15.93
CA ARG A 58 4.87 -2.62 -17.25
C ARG A 58 3.76 -3.17 -18.15
N ARG A 59 3.44 -2.44 -19.22
CA ARG A 59 2.41 -2.83 -20.22
C ARG A 59 2.75 -4.10 -21.01
N VAL A 60 3.98 -4.60 -20.86
CA VAL A 60 4.49 -5.79 -21.54
C VAL A 60 3.79 -7.07 -21.05
N LEU A 61 3.16 -7.05 -19.87
CA LEU A 61 2.53 -8.24 -19.29
C LEU A 61 1.00 -8.12 -19.27
N PRO A 62 0.28 -9.12 -19.82
CA PRO A 62 -1.17 -9.21 -19.72
C PRO A 62 -1.64 -9.23 -18.26
N ALA A 63 -2.74 -8.55 -17.96
CA ALA A 63 -3.26 -8.44 -16.59
C ALA A 63 -3.61 -9.82 -15.98
N ARG A 64 -4.08 -10.74 -16.83
CA ARG A 64 -4.42 -12.11 -16.45
C ARG A 64 -3.21 -12.88 -15.95
N LEU A 65 -2.03 -12.66 -16.55
CA LEU A 65 -0.81 -13.35 -16.15
C LEU A 65 -0.33 -12.85 -14.78
N LEU A 66 -0.36 -11.52 -14.55
CA LEU A 66 -0.04 -10.96 -13.24
C LEU A 66 -0.99 -11.48 -12.16
N ARG A 67 -2.29 -11.54 -12.45
CA ARG A 67 -3.28 -12.09 -11.51
C ARG A 67 -2.99 -13.56 -11.18
N ALA A 68 -2.64 -14.37 -12.17
CA ALA A 68 -2.30 -15.78 -11.97
C ALA A 68 -1.02 -15.92 -11.12
N MET A 69 -0.01 -15.09 -11.35
CA MET A 69 1.22 -15.08 -10.56
C MET A 69 0.99 -14.62 -9.12
N SER A 70 0.12 -13.63 -8.89
CA SER A 70 -0.26 -13.18 -7.54
C SER A 70 -1.01 -14.26 -6.74
N ALA A 71 -1.73 -15.15 -7.41
CA ALA A 71 -2.41 -16.29 -6.79
C ALA A 71 -1.49 -17.50 -6.60
N GLY A 72 -0.30 -17.50 -7.23
CA GLY A 72 0.66 -18.60 -7.20
C GLY A 72 1.47 -18.69 -5.89
N PRO A 73 2.53 -19.52 -5.89
CA PRO A 73 3.46 -19.66 -4.76
C PRO A 73 4.16 -18.34 -4.41
N ASP A 74 4.67 -18.20 -3.19
CA ASP A 74 5.29 -16.93 -2.72
C ASP A 74 6.41 -16.41 -3.63
N ALA A 75 7.24 -17.30 -4.20
CA ALA A 75 8.25 -16.91 -5.17
C ALA A 75 7.66 -16.20 -6.41
N ALA A 76 6.50 -16.66 -6.89
CA ALA A 76 5.78 -16.03 -7.99
C ALA A 76 5.19 -14.67 -7.56
N ARG A 77 4.69 -14.55 -6.33
CA ARG A 77 4.18 -13.27 -5.78
C ARG A 77 5.28 -12.22 -5.65
N HIS A 78 6.46 -12.60 -5.16
CA HIS A 78 7.62 -11.69 -5.13
C HIS A 78 8.07 -11.29 -6.54
N ALA A 79 7.96 -12.20 -7.51
CA ALA A 79 8.27 -11.91 -8.90
C ALA A 79 7.27 -10.93 -9.53
N VAL A 80 6.00 -10.86 -9.08
CA VAL A 80 5.00 -9.90 -9.60
C VAL A 80 5.49 -8.45 -9.47
N LEU A 81 6.10 -8.08 -8.34
CA LEU A 81 6.62 -6.72 -8.13
C LEU A 81 7.72 -6.39 -9.14
N ARG A 82 8.66 -7.32 -9.35
CA ARG A 82 9.81 -7.12 -10.25
C ARG A 82 9.40 -7.18 -11.72
N VAL A 83 8.56 -8.13 -12.09
CA VAL A 83 8.21 -8.45 -13.48
C VAL A 83 7.06 -7.55 -13.94
N GLY A 84 6.00 -7.42 -13.13
CA GLY A 84 4.81 -6.62 -13.43
C GLY A 84 4.98 -5.13 -13.22
N TYR A 85 5.76 -4.70 -12.23
CA TYR A 85 5.88 -3.29 -11.85
C TYR A 85 7.30 -2.75 -11.95
N GLY A 86 8.30 -3.58 -12.25
CA GLY A 86 9.70 -3.15 -12.34
C GLY A 86 10.32 -2.78 -10.98
N ILE A 87 9.64 -3.10 -9.87
CA ILE A 87 10.07 -2.73 -8.52
C ILE A 87 10.87 -3.87 -7.92
N SER A 88 12.08 -3.57 -7.43
CA SER A 88 12.82 -4.53 -6.61
C SER A 88 12.20 -4.55 -5.21
N PRO A 89 11.78 -5.70 -4.66
CA PRO A 89 11.24 -5.79 -3.30
C PRO A 89 12.21 -5.24 -2.24
N ALA A 90 13.51 -5.38 -2.47
CA ALA A 90 14.57 -4.86 -1.60
C ALA A 90 14.76 -3.33 -1.67
N ALA A 91 14.18 -2.68 -2.68
CA ALA A 91 14.20 -1.22 -2.82
C ALA A 91 12.95 -0.56 -2.23
N LEU A 92 11.99 -1.35 -1.72
CA LEU A 92 10.83 -0.80 -1.05
C LEU A 92 11.22 -0.39 0.38
N PRO A 93 10.85 0.82 0.81
CA PRO A 93 11.08 1.26 2.17
C PRO A 93 10.28 0.39 3.14
N ALA A 94 10.84 0.19 4.34
CA ALA A 94 10.12 -0.49 5.41
C ALA A 94 8.91 0.37 5.83
N ALA A 95 7.72 -0.23 5.76
CA ALA A 95 6.47 0.47 6.03
C ALA A 95 5.60 -0.33 7.02
N ASP A 96 4.93 0.40 7.90
CA ASP A 96 4.00 -0.15 8.88
C ASP A 96 2.56 -0.15 8.33
N LEU A 97 2.29 0.71 7.35
CA LEU A 97 1.02 0.81 6.64
C LEU A 97 1.25 1.06 5.15
N VAL A 98 0.57 0.31 4.29
CA VAL A 98 0.56 0.52 2.84
C VAL A 98 -0.79 1.08 2.43
N ILE A 99 -0.78 2.24 1.77
CA ILE A 99 -1.98 2.86 1.18
C ILE A 99 -1.81 2.83 -0.33
N SER A 100 -2.80 2.27 -1.03
CA SER A 100 -2.82 2.23 -2.49
C SER A 100 -3.77 3.28 -3.05
N ALA A 101 -3.28 4.10 -3.98
CA ALA A 101 -4.03 5.10 -4.72
C ALA A 101 -3.82 4.91 -6.23
N GLY A 102 -4.54 3.95 -6.79
CA GLY A 102 -4.56 3.75 -8.23
C GLY A 102 -5.87 3.16 -8.72
N GLY A 103 -6.08 3.27 -10.03
CA GLY A 103 -7.19 2.62 -10.73
C GLY A 103 -6.85 1.20 -11.16
N GLU A 104 -5.55 0.85 -11.25
CA GLU A 104 -5.04 -0.48 -11.59
C GLU A 104 -3.90 -0.95 -10.66
N THR A 105 -3.87 -0.46 -9.42
CA THR A 105 -2.96 -0.98 -8.37
C THR A 105 -3.39 -2.34 -7.87
#